data_AF-A0A916GB06-F1
#
_entry.id   AF-A0A916GB06-F1
#
_cell.length_a   1.000
_cell.length_b   1.000
_cell.length_c   1.000
_cell.angle_alpha   90.00
_cell.angle_beta   90.00
_cell.angle_gamma   90.00
#
_symmetry.space_group_name_H-M   'P 1'
#
loop_
_entity.id
_entity.type
_entity.pdbx_description
1 polymer ?
#
loop_
_entity_poly.entity_id
_entity_poly.type
_entity_poly.pdbx_seq_one_letter_code
_entity_poly.pdbx_strand_id
1 'polypeptide(L)'
;MKIIDRETGKRLDKDLKQNDPLIRNVEKDVTPDEENSPMDPPGAYEGTPVLDVDASKMHSLLQRFVNEHIVASEKIKMFENALVELKNNGYHFTDDINSTFTEFFKFFDTNILEHNRNEEKALFPLLHQKLIESGEHGKGDTPQTAVDIMEDDHVKFIQLGALTFNFFGLAARLTDERSKFFVFDVAYQNARELTEMLRLHIYREDNTLFPLAQKLINTTEMNALEKTIEKKVVSGQHHAH
;
A
#
# COMPACT_ATOMS: atom_id res chain seq x y z
N MET A 1 0.05 -37.59 -36.40
CA MET A 1 0.95 -38.46 -35.61
C MET A 1 0.10 -39.58 -35.01
N LYS A 2 0.43 -40.86 -35.25
CA LYS A 2 -0.32 -42.00 -34.68
C LYS A 2 0.35 -42.40 -33.35
N ILE A 3 -0.39 -42.30 -32.24
CA ILE A 3 0.16 -42.39 -30.87
C ILE A 3 0.15 -43.83 -30.34
N ILE A 4 -0.58 -44.75 -30.98
CA ILE A 4 -0.73 -46.13 -30.53
C ILE A 4 -0.64 -47.08 -31.74
N ASP A 5 0.15 -48.14 -31.58
CA ASP A 5 0.23 -49.25 -32.51
C ASP A 5 -1.07 -50.07 -32.45
N ARG A 6 -1.74 -50.25 -33.60
CA ARG A 6 -3.07 -50.86 -33.66
C ARG A 6 -3.08 -52.39 -33.67
N GLU A 7 -1.93 -53.04 -33.82
CA GLU A 7 -1.84 -54.51 -33.71
C GLU A 7 -1.46 -54.95 -32.30
N THR A 8 -0.62 -54.19 -31.61
CA THR A 8 -0.10 -54.55 -30.29
C THR A 8 -0.68 -53.73 -29.13
N GLY A 9 -1.41 -52.65 -29.42
CA GLY A 9 -2.06 -51.79 -28.43
C GLY A 9 -1.11 -50.97 -27.55
N LYS A 10 0.20 -50.98 -27.82
CA LYS A 10 1.20 -50.26 -27.04
C LYS A 10 1.40 -48.83 -27.56
N ARG A 11 1.57 -47.89 -26.61
CA ARG A 11 1.91 -46.48 -26.90
C ARG A 11 3.33 -46.39 -27.44
N LEU A 12 3.50 -45.65 -28.53
CA LEU A 12 4.79 -45.43 -29.21
C LEU A 12 5.62 -44.29 -28.57
N ASP A 13 5.30 -43.88 -27.34
CA ASP A 13 5.78 -42.65 -26.70
C ASP A 13 7.22 -42.71 -26.15
N LYS A 14 8.10 -43.60 -26.64
CA LYS A 14 9.49 -43.67 -26.13
C LYS A 14 10.41 -42.57 -26.67
N ASP A 15 10.08 -41.96 -27.81
CA ASP A 15 10.93 -40.92 -28.42
C ASP A 15 10.50 -39.47 -28.09
N LEU A 16 9.34 -39.27 -27.46
CA LEU A 16 8.86 -37.93 -27.08
C LEU A 16 9.52 -37.36 -25.82
N LYS A 17 10.31 -38.15 -25.07
CA LYS A 17 11.07 -37.65 -23.91
C LYS A 17 12.36 -36.92 -24.28
N GLN A 18 12.92 -37.16 -25.48
CA GLN A 18 14.21 -36.57 -25.87
C GLN A 18 14.08 -35.32 -26.75
N ASN A 19 12.96 -35.13 -27.45
CA ASN A 19 12.74 -33.97 -28.32
C ASN A 19 11.30 -33.44 -28.16
N ASP A 20 10.97 -32.92 -26.97
CA ASP A 20 9.74 -32.14 -26.76
C ASP A 20 10.01 -30.68 -27.19
N PRO A 21 9.40 -30.16 -28.26
CA PRO A 21 9.57 -28.77 -28.70
C PRO A 21 8.84 -27.77 -27.79
N LEU A 22 8.07 -28.24 -26.81
CA LEU A 22 7.44 -27.39 -25.80
C LEU A 22 8.34 -27.34 -24.56
N ILE A 23 8.90 -26.17 -24.27
CA ILE A 23 9.56 -25.89 -23.00
C ILE A 23 8.49 -25.93 -21.91
N ARG A 24 8.37 -27.09 -21.25
CA ARG A 24 7.63 -27.18 -20.00
C ARG A 24 8.52 -26.58 -18.92
N ASN A 25 8.11 -25.44 -18.38
CA ASN A 25 8.73 -24.93 -17.16
C ASN A 25 8.62 -26.04 -16.12
N VAL A 26 9.77 -26.58 -15.75
CA VAL A 26 9.92 -27.58 -14.69
C VAL A 26 9.37 -26.93 -13.42
N GLU A 27 8.32 -27.51 -12.86
CA GLU A 27 7.92 -27.24 -11.48
C GLU A 27 9.17 -27.50 -10.62
N LYS A 28 9.72 -26.43 -10.05
CA LYS A 28 10.81 -26.56 -9.08
C LYS A 28 10.29 -27.43 -7.94
N ASP A 29 11.04 -28.49 -7.64
CA ASP A 29 10.82 -29.32 -6.45
C ASP A 29 10.67 -28.42 -5.23
N VAL A 30 9.45 -28.36 -4.69
CA VAL A 30 9.15 -27.64 -3.45
C VAL A 30 9.81 -28.42 -2.33
N THR A 31 10.83 -27.84 -1.72
CA THR A 31 11.42 -28.35 -0.48
C THR A 31 10.34 -28.36 0.61
N PRO A 32 10.21 -29.43 1.42
CA PRO A 32 9.08 -29.59 2.36
C PRO A 32 8.99 -28.53 3.48
N ASP A 33 10.01 -27.70 3.65
CA ASP A 33 10.12 -26.72 4.74
C ASP A 33 9.95 -25.25 4.30
N GLU A 34 9.65 -24.99 3.02
CA GLU A 34 9.25 -23.65 2.57
C GLU A 34 7.72 -23.58 2.44
N GLU A 35 7.07 -23.19 3.53
CA GLU A 35 5.70 -22.69 3.49
C GLU A 35 5.65 -21.43 2.62
N ASN A 36 5.52 -21.60 1.31
CA ASN A 36 5.24 -20.49 0.39
C ASN A 36 3.83 -20.00 0.69
N SER A 37 3.75 -18.98 1.55
CA SER A 37 2.49 -18.29 1.80
C SER A 37 2.10 -17.56 0.52
N PRO A 38 0.85 -17.66 0.04
CA PRO A 38 0.35 -16.78 -1.01
C PRO A 38 0.38 -15.29 -0.61
N MET A 39 0.68 -15.00 0.65
CA MET A 39 0.84 -13.68 1.25
C MET A 39 2.31 -13.21 1.30
N ASP A 40 3.27 -14.02 0.86
CA ASP A 40 4.64 -13.54 0.70
C ASP A 40 4.66 -12.54 -0.48
N PRO A 41 5.18 -11.33 -0.27
CA PRO A 41 5.23 -10.33 -1.32
C PRO A 41 6.05 -10.89 -2.49
N PRO A 42 5.60 -10.75 -3.75
CA PRO A 42 6.32 -11.31 -4.89
C PRO A 42 7.73 -10.72 -4.97
N GLY A 43 8.72 -11.55 -5.32
CA GLY A 43 10.13 -11.15 -5.47
C GLY A 43 10.41 -10.02 -6.50
N ALA A 44 9.37 -9.48 -7.14
CA ALA A 44 9.43 -8.25 -7.91
C ALA A 44 9.86 -7.02 -7.09
N TYR A 45 9.76 -7.08 -5.75
CA TYR A 45 10.23 -6.03 -4.84
C TYR A 45 11.71 -6.16 -4.45
N GLU A 46 12.38 -7.29 -4.74
CA GLU A 46 13.80 -7.52 -4.40
C GLU A 46 14.78 -6.66 -5.23
N GLY A 47 14.31 -6.06 -6.33
CA GLY A 47 15.13 -5.30 -7.27
C GLY A 47 15.37 -3.83 -6.90
N THR A 48 14.70 -3.31 -5.86
CA THR A 48 14.92 -1.93 -5.39
C THR A 48 15.91 -1.98 -4.24
N PRO A 49 17.08 -1.34 -4.32
CA PRO A 49 17.97 -1.25 -3.17
C PRO A 49 17.20 -0.57 -2.04
N VAL A 50 16.84 -1.32 -1.00
CA VAL A 50 16.41 -0.73 0.26
C VAL A 50 17.60 0.10 0.73
N LEU A 51 17.42 1.42 0.73
CA LEU A 51 18.42 2.32 1.26
C LEU A 51 18.34 2.17 2.77
N ASP A 52 19.24 1.36 3.33
CA ASP A 52 19.34 1.07 4.76
C ASP A 52 19.84 2.32 5.51
N VAL A 53 18.94 3.30 5.64
CA VAL A 53 19.11 4.49 6.45
C VAL A 53 18.24 4.29 7.68
N ASP A 54 18.89 4.00 8.80
CA ASP A 54 18.27 3.98 10.12
C ASP A 54 17.48 5.30 10.33
N ALA A 55 16.16 5.17 10.53
CA ALA A 55 15.26 6.31 10.70
C ALA A 55 15.76 7.29 11.77
N SER A 56 16.40 6.80 12.84
CA SER A 56 16.95 7.63 13.92
C SER A 56 18.08 8.59 13.48
N LYS A 57 18.66 8.35 12.31
CA LYS A 57 19.76 9.16 11.73
C LYS A 57 19.30 10.10 10.64
N MET A 58 18.02 10.04 10.25
CA MET A 58 17.45 10.95 9.26
C MET A 58 17.28 12.38 9.85
N HIS A 59 17.01 13.35 8.99
CA HIS A 59 16.62 14.70 9.41
C HIS A 59 15.36 14.67 10.29
N SER A 60 15.22 15.59 11.24
CA SER A 60 14.08 15.69 12.17
C SER A 60 12.72 15.66 11.47
N LEU A 61 12.60 16.37 10.36
CA LEU A 61 11.41 16.35 9.51
C LEU A 61 11.03 14.93 9.03
N LEU A 62 11.99 14.16 8.51
CA LEU A 62 11.72 12.79 8.03
C LEU A 62 11.44 11.85 9.21
N GLN A 63 12.15 12.01 10.33
CA GLN A 63 11.85 11.27 11.57
C GLN A 63 10.41 11.50 12.03
N ARG A 64 9.92 12.74 11.92
CA ARG A 64 8.53 13.06 12.25
C ARG A 64 7.56 12.30 11.35
N PHE A 65 7.77 12.26 10.04
CA PHE A 65 6.93 11.50 9.11
C PHE A 65 6.94 10.00 9.40
N VAL A 66 8.11 9.41 9.63
CA VAL A 66 8.22 8.00 10.05
C VAL A 66 7.48 7.73 11.38
N ASN A 67 7.56 8.65 12.35
CA ASN A 67 6.83 8.50 13.61
C ASN A 67 5.30 8.59 13.41
N GLU A 68 4.84 9.45 12.50
CA GLU A 68 3.43 9.52 12.10
C GLU A 68 2.99 8.19 11.44
N HIS A 69 3.85 7.57 10.63
CA HIS A 69 3.63 6.25 10.02
C HIS A 69 3.55 5.09 11.02
N ILE A 70 4.36 5.11 12.08
CA ILE A 70 4.28 4.13 13.16
C ILE A 70 2.89 4.17 13.81
N VAL A 71 2.41 5.36 14.15
CA VAL A 71 1.06 5.55 14.73
C VAL A 71 -0.02 5.14 13.73
N ALA A 72 0.12 5.51 12.45
CA ALA A 72 -0.82 5.13 11.41
C ALA A 72 -0.91 3.60 11.24
N SER A 73 0.23 2.92 11.24
CA SER A 73 0.31 1.46 11.13
C SER A 73 -0.43 0.74 12.27
N GLU A 74 -0.35 1.26 13.49
CA GLU A 74 -1.12 0.73 14.63
C GLU A 74 -2.63 0.88 14.40
N LYS A 75 -3.09 2.05 13.94
CA LYS A 75 -4.52 2.31 13.66
C LYS A 75 -5.03 1.46 12.50
N ILE A 76 -4.24 1.30 11.44
CA ILE A 76 -4.56 0.42 10.30
C ILE A 76 -4.71 -1.02 10.78
N LYS A 77 -3.79 -1.52 11.62
CA LYS A 77 -3.86 -2.87 12.18
C LYS A 77 -5.09 -3.10 13.05
N MET A 78 -5.46 -2.11 13.89
CA MET A 78 -6.67 -2.19 14.70
C MET A 78 -7.92 -2.29 13.81
N PHE A 79 -7.99 -1.45 12.77
CA PHE A 79 -9.09 -1.47 11.80
C PHE A 79 -9.17 -2.79 11.02
N GLU A 80 -8.03 -3.32 10.57
CA GLU A 80 -7.93 -4.61 9.88
C GLU A 80 -8.46 -5.77 10.74
N ASN A 81 -8.07 -5.81 12.02
CA ASN A 81 -8.58 -6.83 12.95
C ASN A 81 -10.09 -6.71 13.15
N ALA A 82 -10.61 -5.49 13.30
CA ALA A 82 -12.05 -5.26 13.42
C ALA A 82 -12.82 -5.62 12.14
N LEU A 83 -12.22 -5.43 10.95
CA LEU A 83 -12.79 -5.89 9.69
C LEU A 83 -12.92 -7.41 9.65
N VAL A 84 -11.87 -8.13 10.07
CA VAL A 84 -11.89 -9.60 10.13
C VAL A 84 -12.96 -10.08 11.10
N GLU A 85 -13.07 -9.47 12.28
CA GLU A 85 -14.13 -9.77 13.25
C GLU A 85 -15.52 -9.54 12.66
N LEU A 86 -15.73 -8.38 12.02
CA LEU A 86 -16.98 -8.04 11.36
C LEU A 86 -17.36 -9.05 10.27
N LYS A 87 -16.40 -9.53 9.48
CA LYS A 87 -16.66 -10.57 8.47
C LYS A 87 -17.05 -11.89 9.13
N ASN A 88 -16.33 -12.29 10.19
CA ASN A 88 -16.52 -13.57 10.87
C ASN A 88 -17.85 -13.65 11.62
N ASN A 89 -18.36 -12.51 12.12
CA ASN A 89 -19.63 -12.44 12.82
C ASN A 89 -20.85 -12.22 11.90
N GLY A 90 -20.65 -12.26 10.57
CA GLY A 90 -21.73 -12.10 9.59
C GLY A 90 -22.18 -10.66 9.39
N TYR A 91 -21.27 -9.69 9.50
CA TYR A 91 -21.51 -8.25 9.37
C TYR A 91 -22.38 -7.65 10.49
N HIS A 92 -22.29 -8.21 11.68
CA HIS A 92 -22.91 -7.65 12.87
C HIS A 92 -21.97 -6.62 13.53
N PHE A 93 -22.39 -5.35 13.57
CA PHE A 93 -21.63 -4.31 14.25
C PHE A 93 -21.85 -4.40 15.76
N THR A 94 -20.80 -4.78 16.48
CA THR A 94 -20.71 -4.61 17.93
C THR A 94 -20.27 -3.18 18.26
N ASP A 95 -20.45 -2.77 19.52
CA ASP A 95 -20.00 -1.45 19.99
C ASP A 95 -18.48 -1.26 19.80
N ASP A 96 -17.70 -2.32 20.02
CA ASP A 96 -16.24 -2.31 19.88
C ASP A 96 -15.79 -2.14 18.41
N ILE A 97 -16.41 -2.88 17.48
CA ILE A 97 -16.17 -2.73 16.03
C ILE A 97 -16.54 -1.31 15.60
N ASN A 98 -17.71 -0.82 16.00
CA ASN A 98 -18.19 0.50 15.63
C ASN A 98 -17.29 1.62 16.17
N SER A 99 -16.81 1.48 17.41
CA SER A 99 -15.84 2.40 18.02
C SER A 99 -14.51 2.42 17.24
N THR A 100 -13.97 1.24 16.92
CA THR A 100 -12.72 1.12 16.16
C THR A 100 -12.84 1.71 14.75
N PHE A 101 -13.95 1.49 14.06
CA PHE A 101 -14.20 2.07 12.74
C PHE A 101 -14.30 3.60 12.83
N THR A 102 -15.02 4.12 13.83
CA THR A 102 -15.15 5.55 14.06
C THR A 102 -13.79 6.19 14.33
N GLU A 103 -12.96 5.54 15.16
CA GLU A 103 -11.61 6.00 15.45
C GLU A 103 -10.73 5.99 14.20
N PHE A 104 -10.76 4.91 13.41
CA PHE A 104 -9.99 4.80 12.17
C PHE A 104 -10.38 5.89 11.18
N PHE A 105 -11.66 6.08 10.87
CA PHE A 105 -12.07 7.07 9.87
C PHE A 105 -11.83 8.51 10.34
N LYS A 106 -11.93 8.78 11.65
CA LYS A 106 -11.53 10.06 12.21
C LYS A 106 -10.03 10.28 12.05
N PHE A 107 -9.20 9.31 12.40
CA PHE A 107 -7.75 9.37 12.24
C PHE A 107 -7.35 9.51 10.76
N PHE A 108 -8.04 8.80 9.86
CA PHE A 108 -7.83 8.91 8.43
C PHE A 108 -8.05 10.35 7.95
N ASP A 109 -9.18 10.97 8.33
CA ASP A 109 -9.52 12.34 7.94
C ASP A 109 -8.60 13.41 8.56
N THR A 110 -8.21 13.25 9.83
CA THR A 110 -7.46 14.29 10.55
C THR A 110 -5.95 14.13 10.49
N ASN A 111 -5.43 12.91 10.44
CA ASN A 111 -4.00 12.65 10.55
C ASN A 111 -3.41 12.25 9.19
N ILE A 112 -3.98 11.24 8.52
CA ILE A 112 -3.44 10.79 7.23
C ILE A 112 -3.58 11.90 6.18
N LEU A 113 -4.74 12.55 6.07
CA LEU A 113 -4.88 13.64 5.10
C LEU A 113 -4.00 14.86 5.41
N GLU A 114 -3.71 15.14 6.68
CA GLU A 114 -2.79 16.22 7.05
C GLU A 114 -1.35 15.84 6.70
N HIS A 115 -0.95 14.60 6.98
CA HIS A 115 0.34 14.04 6.61
C HIS A 115 0.60 14.19 5.11
N ASN A 116 -0.28 13.64 4.26
CA ASN A 116 -0.18 13.74 2.81
C ASN A 116 -0.04 15.19 2.33
N ARG A 117 -0.81 16.11 2.92
CA ARG A 117 -0.75 17.54 2.55
C ARG A 117 0.61 18.16 2.89
N ASN A 118 1.26 17.72 3.96
CA ASN A 118 2.59 18.19 4.31
C ASN A 118 3.62 17.69 3.31
N GLU A 119 3.49 16.45 2.86
CA GLU A 119 4.35 15.88 1.83
C GLU A 119 4.15 16.56 0.48
N GLU A 120 2.94 16.54 -0.06
CA GLU A 120 2.58 17.11 -1.38
C GLU A 120 2.90 18.60 -1.49
N LYS A 121 2.74 19.37 -0.40
CA LYS A 121 2.96 20.83 -0.45
C LYS A 121 4.38 21.25 -0.07
N ALA A 122 5.18 20.38 0.53
CA ALA A 122 6.51 20.75 1.01
C ALA A 122 7.59 19.79 0.51
N LEU A 123 7.54 18.52 0.89
CA LEU A 123 8.59 17.55 0.60
C LEU A 123 8.63 17.17 -0.90
N PHE A 124 7.49 16.74 -1.43
CA PHE A 124 7.36 16.16 -2.77
C PHE A 124 7.79 17.10 -3.90
N PRO A 125 7.44 18.41 -3.91
CA PRO A 125 7.88 19.31 -4.96
C PRO A 125 9.41 19.43 -5.06
N LEU A 126 10.09 19.53 -3.90
CA LEU A 126 11.55 19.59 -3.88
C LEU A 126 12.17 18.25 -4.23
N LEU A 127 11.64 17.15 -3.70
CA LEU A 127 12.17 15.81 -3.95
C LEU A 127 12.02 15.42 -5.42
N HIS A 128 10.88 15.72 -6.05
CA HIS A 128 10.66 15.51 -7.47
C HIS A 128 11.73 16.20 -8.31
N GLN A 129 12.03 17.47 -8.02
CA GLN A 129 13.11 18.20 -8.69
C GLN A 129 14.47 17.51 -8.49
N LYS A 130 14.80 17.10 -7.26
CA LYS A 130 16.08 16.42 -6.98
C LYS A 130 16.21 15.06 -7.66
N LEU A 131 15.12 14.29 -7.76
CA LEU A 131 15.09 13.01 -8.47
C LEU A 131 15.33 13.20 -9.98
N ILE A 132 14.81 14.27 -10.57
CA ILE A 132 15.13 14.63 -11.96
C ILE A 132 16.61 14.99 -12.09
N GLU A 133 17.13 15.84 -11.21
CA GLU A 133 18.53 16.28 -11.22
C GLU A 133 19.53 15.12 -11.02
N SER A 134 19.16 14.09 -10.24
CA SER A 134 19.97 12.90 -10.01
C SER A 134 19.86 11.84 -11.11
N GLY A 135 18.93 12.01 -12.06
CA GLY A 135 18.64 11.02 -13.10
C GLY A 135 17.77 9.85 -12.62
N GLU A 136 17.21 9.92 -11.42
CA GLU A 136 16.30 8.92 -10.84
C GLU A 136 14.85 9.17 -11.31
N HIS A 137 14.65 9.19 -12.63
CA HIS A 137 13.36 9.43 -13.27
C HIS A 137 13.16 8.54 -14.50
N GLY A 138 11.91 8.42 -14.95
CA GLY A 138 11.51 7.68 -16.15
C GLY A 138 12.11 8.28 -17.42
N LYS A 139 12.27 7.44 -18.45
CA LYS A 139 12.88 7.79 -19.75
C LYS A 139 11.91 8.46 -20.74
N GLY A 140 10.68 8.77 -20.31
CA GLY A 140 9.66 9.39 -21.16
C GLY A 140 9.92 10.87 -21.41
N ASP A 141 9.19 11.45 -22.37
CA ASP A 141 9.29 12.88 -22.71
C ASP A 141 8.93 13.81 -21.54
N THR A 142 8.09 13.31 -20.62
CA THR A 142 7.82 13.94 -19.31
C THR A 142 8.47 13.08 -18.23
N PRO A 143 9.45 13.61 -17.47
CA PRO A 143 10.08 12.87 -16.38
C PRO A 143 9.04 12.49 -15.32
N GLN A 144 8.83 11.19 -15.12
CA GLN A 144 8.06 10.66 -14.00
C GLN A 144 9.02 10.14 -12.94
N THR A 145 8.71 10.39 -11.68
CA THR A 145 9.54 10.05 -10.51
C THR A 145 8.76 9.15 -9.56
N ALA A 146 9.42 8.69 -8.49
CA ALA A 146 8.73 7.98 -7.41
C ALA A 146 7.68 8.84 -6.69
N VAL A 147 7.83 10.17 -6.70
CA VAL A 147 6.85 11.11 -6.12
C VAL A 147 5.50 11.01 -6.83
N ASP A 148 5.49 10.94 -8.17
CA ASP A 148 4.25 10.85 -8.95
C ASP A 148 3.44 9.60 -8.59
N ILE A 149 4.12 8.49 -8.29
CA ILE A 149 3.49 7.24 -7.84
C ILE A 149 2.86 7.42 -6.45
N MET A 150 3.53 8.14 -5.54
CA MET A 150 3.01 8.36 -4.18
C MET A 150 1.81 9.30 -4.20
N GLU A 151 1.84 10.37 -5.00
CA GLU A 151 0.69 11.27 -5.19
C GLU A 151 -0.52 10.54 -5.79
N ASP A 152 -0.29 9.64 -6.75
CA ASP A 152 -1.34 8.77 -7.28
C ASP A 152 -1.92 7.83 -6.21
N ASP A 153 -1.07 7.27 -5.35
CA ASP A 153 -1.51 6.42 -4.24
C ASP A 153 -2.34 7.23 -3.23
N HIS A 154 -1.95 8.48 -2.90
CA HIS A 154 -2.75 9.40 -2.08
C HIS A 154 -4.17 9.57 -2.62
N VAL A 155 -4.31 9.84 -3.91
CA VAL A 155 -5.62 10.00 -4.54
C VAL A 155 -6.44 8.71 -4.42
N LYS A 156 -5.83 7.55 -4.67
CA LYS A 156 -6.52 6.26 -4.64
C LYS A 156 -7.00 5.89 -3.25
N PHE A 157 -6.17 5.99 -2.21
CA PHE A 157 -6.62 5.61 -0.88
C PHE A 157 -7.64 6.60 -0.30
N ILE A 158 -7.60 7.88 -0.69
CA ILE A 158 -8.67 8.85 -0.35
C ILE A 158 -10.00 8.42 -0.96
N GLN A 159 -10.00 8.08 -2.25
CA GLN A 159 -11.21 7.60 -2.94
C GLN A 159 -11.72 6.31 -2.32
N LEU A 160 -10.82 5.36 -2.05
CA LEU A 160 -11.16 4.08 -1.47
C LEU A 160 -11.66 4.20 -0.03
N GLY A 161 -11.08 5.09 0.77
CA GLY A 161 -11.56 5.46 2.10
C GLY A 161 -12.98 6.02 2.06
N ALA A 162 -13.25 6.96 1.15
CA ALA A 162 -14.58 7.52 0.96
C ALA A 162 -15.61 6.47 0.52
N LEU A 163 -15.26 5.59 -0.42
CA LEU A 163 -16.14 4.50 -0.87
C LEU A 163 -16.44 3.52 0.26
N THR A 164 -15.41 3.13 1.02
CA THR A 164 -15.53 2.21 2.14
C THR A 164 -16.47 2.76 3.21
N PHE A 165 -16.25 4.00 3.65
CA PHE A 165 -17.10 4.66 4.65
C PHE A 165 -18.56 4.74 4.18
N ASN A 166 -18.78 5.18 2.94
CA ASN A 166 -20.11 5.32 2.39
C ASN A 166 -20.84 3.98 2.23
N PHE A 167 -20.14 2.91 1.84
CA PHE A 167 -20.77 1.60 1.66
C PHE A 167 -21.12 0.94 3.00
N PHE A 168 -20.28 1.06 4.03
CA PHE A 168 -20.66 0.61 5.37
C PHE A 168 -21.88 1.39 5.89
N GLY A 169 -21.88 2.72 5.70
CA GLY A 169 -23.02 3.55 6.07
C GLY A 169 -24.29 3.21 5.28
N LEU A 170 -24.18 2.94 3.99
CA LEU A 170 -25.31 2.56 3.15
C LEU A 170 -25.87 1.20 3.56
N ALA A 171 -25.02 0.18 3.69
CA ALA A 171 -25.41 -1.18 4.03
C ALA A 171 -26.20 -1.24 5.35
N ALA A 172 -25.76 -0.48 6.37
CA ALA A 172 -26.45 -0.40 7.65
C ALA A 172 -27.90 0.13 7.57
N ARG A 173 -28.27 0.79 6.47
CA ARG A 173 -29.60 1.39 6.25
C ARG A 173 -30.47 0.61 5.26
N LEU A 174 -29.93 -0.44 4.62
CA LEU A 174 -30.69 -1.27 3.69
C LEU A 174 -31.66 -2.19 4.44
N THR A 175 -32.88 -2.30 3.94
CA THR A 175 -33.93 -3.16 4.53
C THR A 175 -33.96 -4.56 3.93
N ASP A 176 -33.61 -4.69 2.65
CA ASP A 176 -33.47 -5.99 1.99
C ASP A 176 -32.18 -6.68 2.43
N GLU A 177 -32.30 -7.83 3.08
CA GLU A 177 -31.17 -8.57 3.65
C GLU A 177 -30.13 -8.96 2.60
N ARG A 178 -30.57 -9.42 1.42
CA ARG A 178 -29.64 -9.82 0.37
C ARG A 178 -28.80 -8.63 -0.13
N SER A 179 -29.44 -7.49 -0.34
CA SER A 179 -28.78 -6.25 -0.76
C SER A 179 -27.84 -5.74 0.32
N LYS A 180 -28.27 -5.79 1.60
CA LYS A 180 -27.44 -5.44 2.77
C LYS A 180 -26.16 -6.28 2.81
N PHE A 181 -26.28 -7.61 2.75
CA PHE A 181 -25.13 -8.51 2.76
C PHE A 181 -24.19 -8.25 1.59
N PHE A 182 -24.72 -8.02 0.39
CA PHE A 182 -23.90 -7.73 -0.79
C PHE A 182 -23.11 -6.43 -0.61
N VAL A 183 -23.75 -5.34 -0.16
CA VAL A 183 -23.06 -4.06 0.03
C VAL A 183 -22.05 -4.14 1.18
N PHE A 184 -22.33 -4.87 2.26
CA PHE A 184 -21.34 -5.11 3.30
C PHE A 184 -20.13 -5.91 2.81
N ASP A 185 -20.33 -6.90 1.93
CA ASP A 185 -19.22 -7.65 1.33
C ASP A 185 -18.33 -6.77 0.45
N VAL A 186 -18.93 -5.93 -0.39
CA VAL A 186 -18.18 -4.95 -1.18
C VAL A 186 -17.45 -3.93 -0.29
N ALA A 187 -18.11 -3.43 0.76
CA ALA A 187 -17.48 -2.52 1.73
C ALA A 187 -16.26 -3.17 2.40
N TYR A 188 -16.37 -4.44 2.80
CA TYR A 188 -15.29 -5.21 3.38
C TYR A 188 -14.11 -5.41 2.42
N GLN A 189 -14.37 -5.72 1.14
CA GLN A 189 -13.29 -5.86 0.16
C GLN A 189 -12.57 -4.52 -0.08
N ASN A 190 -13.32 -3.42 -0.24
CA ASN A 190 -12.74 -2.09 -0.39
C ASN A 190 -11.90 -1.70 0.84
N ALA A 191 -12.39 -2.01 2.04
CA ALA A 191 -11.69 -1.72 3.29
C ALA A 191 -10.38 -2.50 3.40
N ARG A 192 -10.37 -3.77 2.97
CA ARG A 192 -9.15 -4.58 2.90
C ARG A 192 -8.15 -4.05 1.89
N GLU A 193 -8.61 -3.65 0.71
CA GLU A 193 -7.74 -3.04 -0.29
C GLU A 193 -7.15 -1.73 0.25
N LEU A 194 -7.92 -0.94 1.00
CA LEU A 194 -7.45 0.27 1.66
C LEU A 194 -6.35 -0.01 2.68
N THR A 195 -6.52 -1.02 3.54
CA THR A 195 -5.50 -1.36 4.54
C THR A 195 -4.20 -1.81 3.90
N GLU A 196 -4.27 -2.62 2.84
CA GLU A 196 -3.07 -3.06 2.11
C GLU A 196 -2.39 -1.92 1.38
N MET A 197 -3.15 -1.05 0.72
CA MET A 197 -2.61 0.11 0.00
C MET A 197 -1.90 1.05 0.96
N LEU A 198 -2.50 1.38 2.11
CA LEU A 198 -1.87 2.23 3.12
C LEU A 198 -0.57 1.61 3.66
N ARG A 199 -0.56 0.30 3.95
CA ARG A 199 0.65 -0.40 4.44
C ARG A 199 1.77 -0.40 3.41
N LEU A 200 1.44 -0.68 2.15
CA LEU A 200 2.42 -0.68 1.06
C LEU A 200 2.97 0.73 0.79
N HIS A 201 2.10 1.74 0.85
CA HIS A 201 2.47 3.13 0.67
C HIS A 201 3.44 3.59 1.76
N ILE A 202 3.08 3.42 3.04
CA ILE A 202 3.97 3.71 4.18
C ILE A 202 5.31 3.00 4.04
N TYR A 203 5.30 1.72 3.65
CA TYR A 203 6.52 0.96 3.45
C TYR A 203 7.43 1.58 2.38
N ARG A 204 6.86 1.99 1.23
CA ARG A 204 7.62 2.61 0.14
C ARG A 204 8.21 3.96 0.56
N GLU A 205 7.48 4.74 1.34
CA GLU A 205 7.97 6.02 1.83
C GLU A 205 9.13 5.84 2.80
N ASP A 206 8.93 5.03 3.84
CA ASP A 206 9.92 4.81 4.89
C ASP A 206 11.20 4.14 4.37
N ASN A 207 11.08 3.21 3.44
CA ASN A 207 12.19 2.35 3.01
C ASN A 207 12.80 2.74 1.66
N THR A 208 12.19 3.69 0.95
CA THR A 208 12.70 4.14 -0.36
C THR A 208 12.67 5.65 -0.49
N LEU A 209 11.49 6.28 -0.36
CA LEU A 209 11.35 7.71 -0.67
C LEU A 209 12.06 8.62 0.34
N PHE A 210 11.90 8.39 1.64
CA PHE A 210 12.55 9.18 2.69
C PHE A 210 14.06 8.98 2.73
N PRO A 211 14.61 7.75 2.57
CA PRO A 211 16.04 7.58 2.37
C PRO A 211 16.59 8.33 1.14
N LEU A 212 15.86 8.36 0.03
CA LEU A 212 16.23 9.16 -1.14
C LEU A 212 16.20 10.66 -0.84
N ALA A 213 15.16 11.13 -0.15
CA ALA A 213 15.08 12.51 0.31
C ALA A 213 16.27 12.89 1.20
N GLN A 214 16.64 12.03 2.14
CA GLN A 214 17.79 12.22 3.03
C GLN A 214 19.12 12.29 2.27
N LYS A 215 19.24 11.52 1.18
CA LYS A 215 20.45 11.49 0.33
C LYS A 215 20.56 12.72 -0.59
N LEU A 216 19.44 13.16 -1.15
CA LEU A 216 19.43 14.14 -2.24
C LEU A 216 19.17 15.59 -1.79
N ILE A 217 18.48 15.79 -0.67
CA ILE A 217 18.12 17.10 -0.14
C ILE A 217 19.10 17.46 0.99
N ASN A 218 19.72 18.63 0.90
CA ASN A 218 20.68 19.03 1.92
C ASN A 218 19.98 19.52 3.21
N THR A 219 20.74 19.57 4.30
CA THR A 219 20.20 19.96 5.62
C THR A 219 19.60 21.37 5.63
N THR A 220 20.15 22.33 4.87
CA THR A 220 19.61 23.70 4.81
C THR A 220 18.24 23.74 4.15
N GLU A 221 18.08 23.01 3.05
CA GLU A 221 16.80 22.83 2.34
C GLU A 221 15.79 22.12 3.26
N MET A 222 16.17 21.03 3.91
CA MET A 222 15.29 20.29 4.85
C MET A 222 14.81 21.16 6.02
N ASN A 223 15.71 21.95 6.64
CA ASN A 223 15.34 22.90 7.69
C ASN A 223 14.36 23.98 7.22
N ALA A 224 14.43 24.38 5.94
CA ALA A 224 13.49 25.34 5.38
C ALA A 224 12.10 24.73 5.17
N LEU A 225 12.04 23.46 4.77
CA LEU A 225 10.79 22.70 4.66
C LEU A 225 10.12 22.54 6.03
N GLU A 226 10.87 22.12 7.04
CA GLU A 226 10.37 21.91 8.40
C GLU A 226 9.72 23.18 8.96
N LYS A 227 10.40 24.33 8.85
CA LYS A 227 9.85 25.64 9.26
C LYS A 227 8.56 26.02 8.51
N THR A 228 8.43 25.60 7.25
CA THR A 228 7.24 25.88 6.44
C THR A 228 6.05 25.07 6.94
N ILE A 229 6.27 23.82 7.33
CA ILE A 229 5.26 22.94 7.92
C ILE A 229 4.86 23.45 9.31
N GLU A 230 5.83 23.77 10.17
CA GLU A 230 5.57 24.29 11.53
C GLU A 230 4.75 25.59 11.54
N LYS A 231 5.06 26.55 10.65
CA LYS A 231 4.29 27.80 10.55
C LYS A 231 2.83 27.56 10.19
N LYS A 232 2.54 26.55 9.37
CA LYS A 232 1.17 26.20 8.99
C LYS A 232 0.39 25.63 10.17
N VAL A 233 1.00 24.75 10.98
CA VAL A 233 0.41 24.21 12.20
C VAL A 233 -0.01 25.33 13.16
N VAL A 234 0.85 26.34 13.34
CA VAL A 234 0.54 27.50 14.21
C VAL A 234 -0.58 28.37 13.63
N SER A 235 -0.62 28.57 12.31
CA SER A 235 -1.68 29.38 11.68
C SER A 235 -3.05 28.68 11.60
N GLY A 236 -3.09 27.34 11.57
CA GLY A 236 -4.30 26.54 11.50
C GLY A 236 -5.09 26.46 12.81
N GLN A 237 -4.45 26.74 13.96
CA GLN A 237 -5.12 26.77 15.27
C GLN A 237 -5.99 28.02 15.49
N HIS A 238 -5.94 29.02 14.61
CA HIS A 238 -6.71 30.27 14.74
C HIS A 238 -8.05 30.29 13.97
N HIS A 239 -8.46 29.19 13.34
CA HIS A 239 -9.71 29.14 12.55
C HIS A 239 -10.74 28.10 13.02
N ALA A 240 -10.59 27.55 14.23
CA ALA A 240 -11.64 26.77 14.88
C ALA A 240 -12.37 27.63 15.91
N HIS A 241 -13.35 28.42 15.44
CA HIS A 241 -14.37 29.09 16.26
C HIS A 241 -15.74 28.96 15.61
#